data_AF-A0A5E3WQJ6-F1
#
_entry.id   AF-A0A5E3WQJ6-F1
#
_cell.length_a   1.000
_cell.length_b   1.000
_cell.length_c   1.000
_cell.angle_alpha   90.00
_cell.angle_beta   90.00
_cell.angle_gamma   90.00
#
_symmetry.space_group_name_H-M   'P 1'
#
loop_
_entity.id
_entity.type
_entity.pdbx_description
1 polymer ?
#
loop_
_entity_poly.entity_id
_entity_poly.type
_entity_poly.pdbx_seq_one_letter_code
_entity_poly.pdbx_strand_id
1 'polypeptide(L)'
;MFSVAAFVSLLALAGSSFAQEGGSSSSVAQLVANLREAPTEVDRFALIEDDQFLFDFVNPNGTVGVTNGAGGRTVAATSANFPAVVGNGVSMTIGFLGPCGMNSPHTHPRATEINFSINTTLRGGVLVENGARFAEIDIRPGTATVFPQGAIHFEMNPSCEEAMFVAGFNGEDPGVQQVAQRFFGLPPDIVGAALGGLGVQEVADLEQYIPDNVILGVDECLKRCGIERTAQTNAQRQPRVSANAFPSSVVPSNVYSLAGVASATAAPERSAAASTASAPRASGSARSGWRGEGNTTKNSNDRRFALIEERAPEFTQISLR
;
A
#
# COMPACT_ATOMS: atom_id res chain seq x y z
N MET A 1 -71.39 -19.83 64.48
CA MET A 1 -72.46 -19.83 63.45
C MET A 1 -71.87 -19.19 62.19
N PHE A 2 -72.06 -19.84 61.04
CA PHE A 2 -71.88 -19.45 59.63
C PHE A 2 -71.62 -17.95 59.34
N SER A 3 -70.82 -17.51 58.36
CA SER A 3 -70.77 -17.97 56.97
C SER A 3 -69.63 -17.33 56.16
N VAL A 4 -69.05 -18.15 55.27
CA VAL A 4 -68.47 -17.93 53.94
C VAL A 4 -68.43 -16.50 53.36
N ALA A 5 -67.23 -16.07 52.92
CA ALA A 5 -67.04 -15.41 51.63
C ALA A 5 -65.61 -15.65 51.11
N ALA A 6 -65.53 -16.33 49.97
CA ALA A 6 -64.32 -16.65 49.24
C ALA A 6 -63.87 -15.49 48.35
N PHE A 7 -62.56 -15.25 48.26
CA PHE A 7 -61.93 -14.69 47.07
C PHE A 7 -60.60 -15.40 46.86
N VAL A 8 -60.62 -16.37 45.94
CA VAL A 8 -59.42 -16.99 45.38
C VAL A 8 -58.84 -16.01 44.38
N SER A 9 -57.73 -15.35 44.73
CA SER A 9 -56.93 -14.60 43.77
C SER A 9 -55.76 -15.48 43.34
N LEU A 10 -55.90 -16.06 42.15
CA LEU A 10 -54.91 -16.88 41.49
C LEU A 10 -53.79 -15.96 40.98
N LEU A 11 -52.74 -15.73 41.78
CA LEU A 11 -51.52 -15.09 41.30
C LEU A 11 -50.60 -16.18 40.75
N ALA A 12 -50.67 -16.40 39.44
CA ALA A 12 -49.70 -17.21 38.72
C ALA A 12 -48.34 -16.49 38.78
N LEU A 13 -47.40 -17.00 39.59
CA LEU A 13 -45.99 -16.70 39.40
C LEU A 13 -45.53 -17.41 38.12
N ALA A 14 -45.61 -16.69 37.00
CA ALA A 14 -44.82 -17.00 35.84
C ALA A 14 -43.35 -16.75 36.21
N GLY A 15 -42.63 -17.81 36.55
CA GLY A 15 -41.17 -17.79 36.59
C GLY A 15 -40.69 -17.50 35.18
N SER A 16 -40.29 -16.25 34.92
CA SER A 16 -39.51 -15.93 33.74
C SER A 16 -38.12 -16.51 33.94
N SER A 17 -37.92 -17.70 33.39
CA SER A 17 -36.60 -18.21 33.04
C SER A 17 -35.92 -17.14 32.17
N PHE A 18 -34.99 -16.39 32.73
CA PHE A 18 -33.94 -15.79 31.91
C PHE A 18 -33.10 -16.95 31.40
N ALA A 19 -33.55 -17.54 30.29
CA ALA A 19 -32.68 -18.23 29.39
C ALA A 19 -31.64 -17.19 28.96
N GLN A 20 -30.40 -17.40 29.41
CA GLN A 20 -29.23 -16.75 28.85
C GLN A 20 -29.08 -17.27 27.42
N GLU A 21 -29.87 -16.71 26.52
CA GLU A 21 -29.75 -16.91 25.08
C GLU A 21 -28.50 -16.20 24.60
N GLY A 22 -27.55 -16.99 24.10
CA GLY A 22 -26.47 -16.53 23.23
C GLY A 22 -25.45 -15.63 23.92
N GLY A 23 -24.28 -16.19 24.25
CA GLY A 23 -23.09 -15.36 24.42
C GLY A 23 -22.96 -14.47 23.19
N SER A 24 -23.20 -13.17 23.36
CA SER A 24 -22.96 -12.19 22.32
C SER A 24 -21.49 -12.34 21.98
N SER A 25 -21.16 -12.81 20.78
CA SER A 25 -19.79 -12.69 20.29
C SER A 25 -19.41 -11.22 20.45
N SER A 26 -18.47 -10.94 21.34
CA SER A 26 -18.00 -9.59 21.55
C SER A 26 -17.47 -9.09 20.22
N SER A 27 -17.84 -7.87 19.81
CA SER A 27 -17.24 -7.28 18.62
C SER A 27 -15.71 -7.31 18.74
N VAL A 28 -15.00 -7.37 17.61
CA VAL A 28 -13.52 -7.35 17.61
C VAL A 28 -12.99 -6.18 18.46
N ALA A 29 -13.63 -5.01 18.38
CA ALA A 29 -13.28 -3.85 19.19
C ALA A 29 -13.43 -4.09 20.70
N GLN A 30 -14.52 -4.75 21.13
CA GLN A 30 -14.73 -5.09 22.54
C GLN A 30 -13.71 -6.12 23.03
N LEU A 31 -13.42 -7.14 22.21
CA LEU A 31 -12.38 -8.11 22.54
C LEU A 31 -11.01 -7.44 22.68
N VAL A 32 -10.64 -6.58 21.74
CA VAL A 32 -9.39 -5.79 21.81
C VAL A 32 -9.34 -4.92 23.07
N ALA A 33 -10.46 -4.29 23.46
CA ALA A 33 -10.52 -3.53 24.70
C ALA A 33 -10.26 -4.42 25.93
N ASN A 34 -10.95 -5.56 26.02
CA ASN A 34 -10.76 -6.53 27.12
C ASN A 34 -9.31 -7.04 27.18
N LEU A 35 -8.69 -7.34 26.03
CA LEU A 35 -7.30 -7.81 25.94
C LEU A 35 -6.29 -6.75 26.39
N ARG A 36 -6.58 -5.47 26.16
CA ARG A 36 -5.75 -4.35 26.63
C ARG A 36 -5.89 -4.12 28.13
N GLU A 37 -7.07 -4.38 28.69
CA GLU A 37 -7.34 -4.26 30.14
C GLU A 37 -6.82 -5.46 30.94
N ALA A 38 -6.67 -6.63 30.31
CA ALA A 38 -6.15 -7.84 30.93
C ALA A 38 -4.71 -7.61 31.47
N PRO A 39 -4.47 -7.80 32.78
CA PRO A 39 -3.22 -7.41 33.41
C PRO A 39 -2.07 -8.39 33.14
N THR A 40 -2.38 -9.66 32.87
CA THR A 40 -1.38 -10.70 32.58
C THR A 40 -1.65 -11.40 31.25
N GLU A 41 -0.64 -12.08 30.73
CA GLU A 41 -0.82 -12.90 29.53
C GLU A 41 -1.76 -14.08 29.77
N VAL A 42 -1.84 -14.60 31.02
CA VAL A 42 -2.80 -15.64 31.38
C VAL A 42 -4.23 -15.12 31.22
N ASP A 43 -4.48 -13.87 31.65
CA ASP A 43 -5.80 -13.25 31.52
C ASP A 43 -6.15 -12.97 30.05
N ARG A 44 -5.16 -12.58 29.22
CA ARG A 44 -5.38 -12.41 27.77
C ARG A 44 -5.67 -13.72 27.08
N PHE A 45 -4.89 -14.75 27.38
CA PHE A 45 -5.05 -16.07 26.78
C PHE A 45 -6.41 -16.68 27.13
N ALA A 46 -6.96 -16.37 28.30
CA ALA A 46 -8.32 -16.78 28.70
C ALA A 46 -9.45 -16.05 27.94
N LEU A 47 -9.16 -14.98 27.19
CA LEU A 47 -10.12 -14.19 26.42
C LEU A 47 -10.12 -14.54 24.92
N ILE A 48 -9.13 -15.29 24.43
CA ILE A 48 -8.95 -15.64 23.02
C ILE A 48 -9.19 -17.14 22.84
N GLU A 49 -10.06 -17.49 21.90
CA GLU A 49 -10.32 -18.89 21.53
C GLU A 49 -9.26 -19.43 20.54
N ASP A 50 -9.09 -20.75 20.50
CA ASP A 50 -8.04 -21.41 19.70
C ASP A 50 -8.02 -21.00 18.21
N ASP A 51 -9.19 -20.81 17.60
CA ASP A 51 -9.32 -20.42 16.19
C ASP A 51 -8.92 -18.97 15.92
N GLN A 52 -8.94 -18.12 16.94
CA GLN A 52 -8.55 -16.70 16.84
C GLN A 52 -7.03 -16.49 16.85
N PHE A 53 -6.23 -17.54 17.06
CA PHE A 53 -4.78 -17.53 16.85
C PHE A 53 -4.36 -17.78 15.39
N LEU A 54 -5.31 -18.06 14.50
CA LEU A 54 -5.08 -18.27 13.08
C LEU A 54 -5.61 -17.08 12.26
N PHE A 55 -4.80 -16.59 11.33
CA PHE A 55 -5.23 -15.58 10.35
C PHE A 55 -4.97 -16.09 8.92
N ASP A 56 -6.02 -16.15 8.10
CA ASP A 56 -5.91 -16.56 6.69
C ASP A 56 -5.69 -15.30 5.81
N PHE A 57 -4.45 -15.12 5.32
CA PHE A 57 -4.11 -14.04 4.41
C PHE A 57 -4.60 -14.26 2.97
N VAL A 58 -4.91 -15.51 2.60
CA VAL A 58 -5.42 -15.85 1.26
C VAL A 58 -6.92 -15.59 1.21
N ASN A 59 -7.65 -16.00 2.25
CA ASN A 59 -9.10 -15.81 2.39
C ASN A 59 -9.44 -15.07 3.70
N PRO A 60 -9.08 -13.78 3.82
CA PRO A 60 -9.35 -13.01 5.04
C PRO A 60 -10.86 -12.91 5.28
N ASN A 61 -11.25 -13.03 6.55
CA ASN A 61 -12.64 -12.87 6.95
C ASN A 61 -13.03 -11.38 6.91
N GLY A 62 -13.77 -10.98 5.87
CA GLY A 62 -14.23 -9.60 5.67
C GLY A 62 -13.22 -8.71 4.93
N THR A 63 -13.40 -7.40 5.06
CA THR A 63 -12.65 -6.39 4.27
C THR A 63 -11.67 -5.55 5.10
N VAL A 64 -11.68 -5.67 6.43
CA VAL A 64 -10.77 -4.93 7.31
C VAL A 64 -9.34 -5.39 7.06
N GLY A 65 -8.43 -4.45 6.80
CA GLY A 65 -7.04 -4.75 6.46
C GLY A 65 -6.82 -5.22 5.01
N VAL A 66 -7.87 -5.32 4.19
CA VAL A 66 -7.77 -5.69 2.77
C VAL A 66 -7.77 -4.44 1.91
N THR A 67 -6.73 -4.27 1.11
CA THR A 67 -6.62 -3.21 0.11
C THR A 67 -6.53 -3.83 -1.27
N ASN A 68 -7.43 -3.46 -2.18
CA ASN A 68 -7.44 -3.93 -3.57
C ASN A 68 -7.22 -2.76 -4.51
N GLY A 69 -6.42 -2.97 -5.55
CA GLY A 69 -6.28 -2.04 -6.66
C GLY A 69 -5.91 -2.77 -7.95
N ALA A 70 -5.75 -2.03 -9.04
CA ALA A 70 -5.50 -2.62 -10.36
C ALA A 70 -4.16 -3.37 -10.46
N GLY A 71 -3.20 -3.06 -9.59
CA GLY A 71 -1.90 -3.73 -9.52
C GLY A 71 -1.84 -4.93 -8.58
N GLY A 72 -2.92 -5.26 -7.88
CA GLY A 72 -2.96 -6.38 -6.93
C GLY A 72 -3.69 -6.04 -5.64
N ARG A 73 -3.31 -6.73 -4.55
CA ARG A 73 -3.91 -6.51 -3.22
C ARG A 73 -2.89 -6.64 -2.09
N THR A 74 -3.18 -6.03 -0.95
CA THR A 74 -2.48 -6.30 0.32
C THR A 74 -3.49 -6.74 1.37
N VAL A 75 -3.08 -7.65 2.25
CA VAL A 75 -3.88 -8.14 3.36
C VAL A 75 -3.08 -7.99 4.65
N ALA A 76 -3.52 -7.10 5.53
CA ALA A 76 -2.89 -6.79 6.81
C ALA A 76 -3.63 -7.48 7.97
N ALA A 77 -2.88 -8.18 8.82
CA ALA A 77 -3.32 -8.70 10.10
C ALA A 77 -2.77 -7.79 11.22
N THR A 78 -3.67 -7.06 11.88
CA THR A 78 -3.37 -6.05 12.91
C THR A 78 -4.31 -6.22 14.09
N SER A 79 -4.14 -5.46 15.16
CA SER A 79 -5.09 -5.47 16.30
C SER A 79 -6.55 -5.20 15.88
N ALA A 80 -6.80 -4.58 14.72
CA ALA A 80 -8.14 -4.26 14.23
C ALA A 80 -8.92 -5.48 13.66
N ASN A 81 -8.23 -6.56 13.30
CA ASN A 81 -8.85 -7.75 12.67
C ASN A 81 -8.22 -9.08 13.11
N PHE A 82 -7.13 -9.06 13.86
CA PHE A 82 -6.46 -10.23 14.40
C PHE A 82 -6.14 -10.02 15.88
N PRO A 83 -7.13 -10.20 16.80
CA PRO A 83 -6.97 -9.89 18.22
C PRO A 83 -5.79 -10.56 18.91
N ALA A 84 -5.33 -11.72 18.43
CA ALA A 84 -4.17 -12.43 18.97
C ALA A 84 -2.87 -11.61 18.96
N VAL A 85 -2.76 -10.57 18.14
CA VAL A 85 -1.56 -9.69 18.19
C VAL A 85 -1.58 -8.67 19.33
N VAL A 86 -2.73 -8.47 20.00
CA VAL A 86 -2.87 -7.47 21.05
C VAL A 86 -1.96 -7.82 22.24
N GLY A 87 -1.08 -6.89 22.59
CA GLY A 87 -0.10 -7.10 23.67
C GLY A 87 1.17 -7.85 23.26
N ASN A 88 1.28 -8.33 22.02
CA ASN A 88 2.45 -9.05 21.50
C ASN A 88 3.40 -8.16 20.68
N GLY A 89 2.99 -6.93 20.35
CA GLY A 89 3.87 -5.93 19.73
C GLY A 89 4.29 -6.26 18.30
N VAL A 90 3.49 -7.06 17.58
CA VAL A 90 3.77 -7.48 16.21
C VAL A 90 2.53 -7.38 15.33
N SER A 91 2.73 -7.20 14.03
CA SER A 91 1.67 -7.36 13.03
C SER A 91 2.29 -7.83 11.72
N MET A 92 1.46 -8.15 10.73
CA MET A 92 1.95 -8.63 9.44
C MET A 92 1.05 -8.18 8.29
N THR A 93 1.65 -7.93 7.13
CA THR A 93 0.95 -7.71 5.87
C THR A 93 1.51 -8.63 4.80
N ILE A 94 0.64 -9.27 4.03
CA ILE A 94 1.03 -9.99 2.80
C ILE A 94 0.63 -9.15 1.59
N GLY A 95 1.61 -8.87 0.73
CA GLY A 95 1.37 -8.23 -0.56
C GLY A 95 1.27 -9.27 -1.66
N PHE A 96 0.18 -9.21 -2.43
CA PHE A 96 -0.06 -10.00 -3.64
C PHE A 96 -0.07 -9.04 -4.83
N LEU A 97 1.09 -8.84 -5.45
CA LEU A 97 1.23 -7.91 -6.57
C LEU A 97 1.08 -8.67 -7.89
N GLY A 98 0.19 -8.18 -8.76
CA GLY A 98 0.12 -8.67 -10.14
C GLY A 98 1.37 -8.29 -10.94
N PRO A 99 1.46 -8.76 -12.20
CA PRO A 99 2.47 -8.28 -13.15
C PRO A 99 2.54 -6.76 -13.19
N CYS A 100 3.74 -6.20 -13.05
CA CYS A 100 3.95 -4.76 -12.96
C CYS A 100 3.19 -4.03 -11.84
N GLY A 101 2.66 -4.73 -10.83
CA GLY A 101 1.96 -4.13 -9.69
C GLY A 101 2.90 -3.38 -8.75
N MET A 102 2.40 -2.35 -8.09
CA MET A 102 3.18 -1.56 -7.13
C MET A 102 2.35 -1.19 -5.90
N ASN A 103 2.89 -1.51 -4.73
CA ASN A 103 2.49 -0.86 -3.49
C ASN A 103 3.07 0.56 -3.51
N SER A 104 2.19 1.54 -3.74
CA SER A 104 2.61 2.92 -4.02
C SER A 104 3.37 3.54 -2.84
N PRO A 105 4.18 4.59 -3.05
CA PRO A 105 4.94 5.23 -1.97
C PRO A 105 4.10 5.55 -0.73
N HIS A 106 4.52 5.02 0.41
CA HIS A 106 3.79 5.07 1.67
C HIS A 106 4.73 5.09 2.87
N THR A 107 4.16 5.22 4.06
CA THR A 107 4.89 5.13 5.33
C THR A 107 4.06 4.47 6.43
N HIS A 108 4.75 3.88 7.41
CA HIS A 108 4.19 3.32 8.62
C HIS A 108 4.53 4.23 9.82
N PRO A 109 3.57 5.04 10.31
CA PRO A 109 3.85 6.03 11.35
C PRO A 109 4.13 5.40 12.72
N ARG A 110 3.73 4.15 12.95
CA ARG A 110 3.79 3.50 14.28
C ARG A 110 4.65 2.24 14.34
N ALA A 111 5.27 1.82 13.24
CA ALA A 111 6.16 0.66 13.25
C ALA A 111 7.24 0.74 12.16
N THR A 112 8.35 0.08 12.43
CA THR A 112 9.35 -0.34 11.44
C THR A 112 8.85 -1.61 10.74
N GLU A 113 9.15 -1.73 9.46
CA GLU A 113 8.85 -2.90 8.64
C GLU A 113 10.12 -3.70 8.32
N ILE A 114 10.02 -5.02 8.37
CA ILE A 114 10.92 -5.94 7.66
C ILE A 114 10.15 -6.59 6.51
N ASN A 115 10.61 -6.39 5.29
CA ASN A 115 9.95 -6.86 4.07
C ASN A 115 10.76 -8.00 3.44
N PHE A 116 10.12 -9.15 3.23
CA PHE A 116 10.71 -10.37 2.67
C PHE A 116 10.01 -10.76 1.38
N SER A 117 10.78 -10.96 0.30
CA SER A 117 10.22 -11.42 -0.98
C SER A 117 10.19 -12.94 -1.07
N ILE A 118 9.07 -13.48 -1.56
CA ILE A 118 8.83 -14.93 -1.63
C ILE A 118 9.27 -15.52 -2.97
N ASN A 119 8.70 -15.05 -4.08
CA ASN A 119 8.76 -15.77 -5.37
C ASN A 119 9.41 -14.98 -6.52
N THR A 120 9.49 -13.65 -6.43
CA THR A 120 10.09 -12.80 -7.47
C THR A 120 11.06 -11.79 -6.88
N THR A 121 11.83 -11.07 -7.71
CA THR A 121 12.63 -9.94 -7.22
C THR A 121 11.77 -8.69 -7.24
N LEU A 122 11.50 -8.11 -6.08
CA LEU A 122 10.82 -6.82 -5.98
C LEU A 122 11.84 -5.70 -6.10
N ARG A 123 11.45 -4.63 -6.80
CA ARG A 123 12.15 -3.36 -6.77
C ARG A 123 11.60 -2.55 -5.60
N GLY A 124 12.39 -2.47 -4.53
CA GLY A 124 12.10 -1.64 -3.37
C GLY A 124 12.85 -0.31 -3.41
N GLY A 125 12.35 0.67 -2.68
CA GLY A 125 13.07 1.92 -2.45
C GLY A 125 12.68 2.57 -1.13
N VAL A 126 13.63 3.26 -0.49
CA VAL A 126 13.38 3.95 0.78
C VAL A 126 14.07 5.30 0.85
N LEU A 127 13.35 6.27 1.42
CA LEU A 127 13.81 7.58 1.84
C LEU A 127 13.50 7.76 3.33
N VAL A 128 14.52 8.15 4.09
CA VAL A 128 14.40 8.53 5.49
C VAL A 128 14.42 10.06 5.61
N GLU A 129 14.84 10.60 6.76
CA GLU A 129 14.89 12.04 6.99
C GLU A 129 15.80 12.83 6.02
N ASN A 130 15.60 14.16 6.01
CA ASN A 130 16.29 15.09 5.13
C ASN A 130 17.82 14.96 5.20
N GLY A 131 18.48 14.89 4.04
CA GLY A 131 19.93 14.76 3.93
C GLY A 131 20.42 13.32 3.76
N ALA A 132 19.55 12.32 3.98
CA ALA A 132 19.86 10.94 3.63
C ALA A 132 19.84 10.71 2.11
N ARG A 133 20.67 9.78 1.64
CA ARG A 133 20.59 9.28 0.26
C ARG A 133 19.36 8.42 0.07
N PHE A 134 18.86 8.34 -1.17
CA PHE A 134 17.96 7.27 -1.58
C PHE A 134 18.66 5.91 -1.53
N ALA A 135 17.94 4.88 -1.09
CA ALA A 135 18.36 3.50 -1.24
C ALA A 135 17.38 2.76 -2.14
N GLU A 136 17.87 2.33 -3.31
CA GLU A 136 17.19 1.40 -4.19
C GLU A 136 17.63 -0.02 -3.87
N ILE A 137 16.68 -0.96 -3.83
CA ILE A 137 16.90 -2.28 -3.26
C ILE A 137 16.24 -3.34 -4.16
N ASP A 138 17.04 -4.26 -4.69
CA ASP A 138 16.53 -5.47 -5.35
C ASP A 138 16.27 -6.53 -4.28
N ILE A 139 15.02 -6.63 -3.83
CA ILE A 139 14.57 -7.59 -2.82
C ILE A 139 14.30 -8.92 -3.51
N ARG A 140 15.36 -9.71 -3.67
CA ARG A 140 15.34 -11.01 -4.34
C ARG A 140 14.53 -12.05 -3.53
N PRO A 141 14.01 -13.11 -4.18
CA PRO A 141 13.38 -14.23 -3.47
C PRO A 141 14.27 -14.76 -2.34
N GLY A 142 13.70 -15.00 -1.17
CA GLY A 142 14.45 -15.51 -0.02
C GLY A 142 15.29 -14.46 0.70
N THR A 143 15.15 -13.17 0.36
CA THR A 143 15.88 -12.07 1.02
C THR A 143 14.91 -11.07 1.63
N ALA A 144 15.40 -10.31 2.63
CA ALA A 144 14.65 -9.27 3.30
C ALA A 144 15.38 -7.94 3.30
N THR A 145 14.61 -6.86 3.39
CA THR A 145 15.08 -5.49 3.66
C THR A 145 14.33 -4.90 4.86
N VAL A 146 14.83 -3.79 5.40
CA VAL A 146 14.18 -3.03 6.48
C VAL A 146 13.74 -1.66 5.97
N PHE A 147 12.52 -1.27 6.32
CA PHE A 147 12.02 0.09 6.15
C PHE A 147 11.80 0.70 7.54
N PRO A 148 12.64 1.66 7.96
CA PRO A 148 12.51 2.31 9.26
C PRO A 148 11.14 2.95 9.47
N GLN A 149 10.68 2.99 10.72
CA GLN A 149 9.44 3.68 11.09
C GLN A 149 9.41 5.11 10.56
N GLY A 150 8.30 5.50 9.94
CA GLY A 150 8.12 6.84 9.36
C GLY A 150 8.88 7.09 8.05
N ALA A 151 9.67 6.14 7.55
CA ALA A 151 10.34 6.28 6.25
C ALA A 151 9.32 6.18 5.10
N ILE A 152 9.55 6.94 4.03
CA ILE A 152 8.81 6.80 2.78
C ILE A 152 9.43 5.67 1.99
N HIS A 153 8.65 4.66 1.63
CA HIS A 153 9.13 3.50 0.87
C HIS A 153 8.06 2.97 -0.09
N PHE A 154 8.46 2.06 -0.97
CA PHE A 154 7.59 1.40 -1.94
C PHE A 154 8.13 0.02 -2.31
N GLU A 155 7.24 -0.85 -2.80
CA GLU A 155 7.57 -2.13 -3.41
C GLU A 155 6.88 -2.20 -4.77
N MET A 156 7.67 -2.44 -5.81
CA MET A 156 7.17 -2.69 -7.17
C MET A 156 7.56 -4.10 -7.59
N ASN A 157 6.63 -4.84 -8.18
CA ASN A 157 6.93 -6.03 -8.96
C ASN A 157 7.37 -5.58 -10.37
N PRO A 158 8.66 -5.72 -10.76
CA PRO A 158 9.11 -5.38 -12.09
C PRO A 158 8.92 -6.52 -13.09
N SER A 159 8.37 -7.67 -12.69
CA SER A 159 8.22 -8.83 -13.58
C SER A 159 6.86 -8.85 -14.30
N CYS A 160 6.74 -9.73 -15.29
CA CYS A 160 5.47 -10.05 -15.95
C CYS A 160 4.72 -11.21 -15.26
N GLU A 161 5.19 -11.66 -14.10
CA GLU A 161 4.61 -12.73 -13.29
C GLU A 161 4.01 -12.15 -12.01
N GLU A 162 3.22 -12.93 -11.28
CA GLU A 162 2.69 -12.51 -9.97
C GLU A 162 3.78 -12.58 -8.89
N ALA A 163 3.78 -11.58 -8.01
CA ALA A 163 4.74 -11.45 -6.93
C ALA A 163 4.06 -11.50 -5.56
N MET A 164 4.75 -12.09 -4.59
CA MET A 164 4.31 -12.13 -3.20
C MET A 164 5.42 -11.69 -2.25
N PHE A 165 5.07 -10.86 -1.26
CA PHE A 165 5.97 -10.51 -0.16
C PHE A 165 5.29 -10.57 1.20
N VAL A 166 6.11 -10.72 2.24
CA VAL A 166 5.73 -10.70 3.65
C VAL A 166 6.34 -9.45 4.28
N ALA A 167 5.50 -8.60 4.87
CA ALA A 167 5.92 -7.46 5.67
C ALA A 167 5.62 -7.74 7.15
N GLY A 168 6.63 -7.83 7.99
CA GLY A 168 6.50 -7.95 9.44
C GLY A 168 6.76 -6.60 10.12
N PHE A 169 6.01 -6.30 11.18
CA PHE A 169 6.10 -5.01 11.88
C PHE A 169 6.37 -5.18 13.37
N ASN A 170 7.08 -4.23 13.97
CA ASN A 170 7.31 -4.17 15.41
C ASN A 170 6.24 -3.37 16.17
N GLY A 171 4.96 -3.56 15.80
CA GLY A 171 3.82 -3.01 16.51
C GLY A 171 2.53 -3.72 16.06
N GLU A 172 1.53 -3.79 16.95
CA GLU A 172 0.24 -4.45 16.67
C GLU A 172 -0.63 -3.69 15.65
N ASP A 173 -0.35 -2.40 15.47
CA ASP A 173 -0.96 -1.52 14.47
C ASP A 173 0.11 -0.56 13.92
N PRO A 174 0.71 -0.88 12.75
CA PRO A 174 1.76 -0.07 12.14
C PRO A 174 1.22 1.27 11.61
N GLY A 175 -0.09 1.34 11.34
CA GLY A 175 -0.72 2.36 10.51
C GLY A 175 -0.20 2.35 9.08
N VAL A 176 -0.89 3.01 8.17
CA VAL A 176 -0.38 3.22 6.81
C VAL A 176 -0.79 4.60 6.30
N GLN A 177 0.15 5.30 5.69
CA GLN A 177 -0.08 6.60 5.09
C GLN A 177 0.47 6.60 3.67
N GLN A 178 -0.42 6.48 2.67
CA GLN A 178 -0.04 6.65 1.27
C GLN A 178 0.36 8.10 1.02
N VAL A 179 1.57 8.34 0.51
CA VAL A 179 2.16 9.68 0.45
C VAL A 179 1.34 10.60 -0.44
N ALA A 180 1.00 10.16 -1.66
CA ALA A 180 0.31 11.01 -2.63
C ALA A 180 -1.10 11.42 -2.16
N GLN A 181 -1.92 10.44 -1.75
CA GLN A 181 -3.30 10.63 -1.29
C GLN A 181 -3.37 11.56 -0.08
N ARG A 182 -2.33 11.57 0.76
CA ARG A 182 -2.29 12.31 2.02
C ARG A 182 -1.68 13.69 1.83
N PHE A 183 -0.66 13.82 0.99
CA PHE A 183 -0.08 15.10 0.60
C PHE A 183 -1.10 15.98 -0.16
N PHE A 184 -1.77 15.42 -1.18
CA PHE A 184 -2.81 16.16 -1.92
C PHE A 184 -4.12 16.35 -1.15
N GLY A 185 -4.28 15.63 -0.03
CA GLY A 185 -5.36 15.82 0.93
C GLY A 185 -5.21 17.07 1.81
N LEU A 186 -4.06 17.74 1.79
CA LEU A 186 -3.87 19.04 2.44
C LEU A 186 -4.70 20.15 1.74
N PRO A 187 -4.85 21.34 2.35
CA PRO A 187 -5.45 22.47 1.66
C PRO A 187 -4.72 22.73 0.33
N PRO A 188 -5.45 22.90 -0.78
CA PRO A 188 -4.86 22.88 -2.11
C PRO A 188 -3.93 24.07 -2.39
N ASP A 189 -4.14 25.20 -1.71
CA ASP A 189 -3.23 26.35 -1.72
C ASP A 189 -1.90 26.05 -1.00
N ILE A 190 -1.94 25.30 0.11
CA ILE A 190 -0.74 24.82 0.81
C ILE A 190 0.04 23.83 -0.05
N VAL A 191 -0.64 22.88 -0.70
CA VAL A 191 -0.02 21.96 -1.66
C VAL A 191 0.61 22.74 -2.82
N GLY A 192 -0.12 23.71 -3.36
CA GLY A 192 0.35 24.57 -4.43
C GLY A 192 1.63 25.32 -4.07
N ALA A 193 1.65 25.94 -2.88
CA ALA A 193 2.82 26.60 -2.34
C ALA A 193 4.00 25.63 -2.14
N ALA A 194 3.75 24.42 -1.61
CA ALA A 194 4.78 23.40 -1.40
C ALA A 194 5.38 22.86 -2.71
N LEU A 195 4.60 22.85 -3.80
CA LEU A 195 5.04 22.44 -5.13
C LEU A 195 5.64 23.59 -5.97
N GLY A 196 5.99 24.72 -5.35
CA GLY A 196 6.65 25.83 -6.03
C GLY A 196 5.70 26.85 -6.65
N GLY A 197 4.48 26.97 -6.11
CA GLY A 197 3.50 27.98 -6.52
C GLY A 197 2.51 27.51 -7.57
N LEU A 198 2.19 26.21 -7.62
CA LEU A 198 1.10 25.71 -8.46
C LEU A 198 -0.24 26.31 -8.02
N GLY A 199 -1.09 26.60 -9.00
CA GLY A 199 -2.43 27.11 -8.76
C GLY A 199 -3.33 26.06 -8.12
N VAL A 200 -4.32 26.50 -7.35
CA VAL A 200 -5.30 25.63 -6.68
C VAL A 200 -6.02 24.71 -7.67
N GLN A 201 -6.36 25.22 -8.86
CA GLN A 201 -6.99 24.43 -9.92
C GLN A 201 -6.06 23.33 -10.43
N GLU A 202 -4.77 23.63 -10.64
CA GLU A 202 -3.78 22.64 -11.10
C GLU A 202 -3.59 21.53 -10.06
N VAL A 203 -3.53 21.89 -8.77
CA VAL A 203 -3.47 20.91 -7.67
C VAL A 203 -4.72 20.02 -7.66
N ALA A 204 -5.90 20.63 -7.84
CA ALA A 204 -7.16 19.91 -7.87
C ALA A 204 -7.25 18.92 -9.04
N ASP A 205 -6.76 19.32 -10.21
CA ASP A 205 -6.68 18.47 -11.40
C ASP A 205 -5.65 17.33 -11.21
N LEU A 206 -4.47 17.64 -10.66
CA LEU A 206 -3.43 16.64 -10.35
C LEU A 206 -3.94 15.57 -9.37
N GLU A 207 -4.68 15.96 -8.34
CA GLU A 207 -5.25 15.00 -7.39
C GLU A 207 -6.19 13.99 -8.09
N GLN A 208 -6.84 14.36 -9.20
CA GLN A 208 -7.71 13.42 -9.91
C GLN A 208 -6.96 12.25 -10.56
N TYR A 209 -5.65 12.35 -10.73
CA TYR A 209 -4.82 11.28 -11.28
C TYR A 209 -4.30 10.31 -10.23
N ILE A 210 -4.49 10.60 -8.94
CA ILE A 210 -3.97 9.77 -7.84
C ILE A 210 -4.91 8.56 -7.66
N PRO A 211 -4.46 7.33 -7.97
CA PRO A 211 -5.29 6.15 -7.88
C PRO A 211 -5.24 5.52 -6.48
N ASP A 212 -6.12 4.55 -6.26
CA ASP A 212 -6.09 3.68 -5.09
C ASP A 212 -4.92 2.71 -5.16
N ASN A 213 -4.25 2.50 -4.04
CA ASN A 213 -3.32 1.40 -3.84
C ASN A 213 -4.09 0.08 -3.89
N VAL A 214 -3.59 -1.01 -4.48
CA VAL A 214 -2.31 -1.25 -5.15
C VAL A 214 -2.35 -0.80 -6.62
N ILE A 215 -1.33 -0.08 -7.08
CA ILE A 215 -1.37 0.59 -8.39
C ILE A 215 -0.69 -0.22 -9.49
N LEU A 216 -1.06 0.04 -10.75
CA LEU A 216 -0.21 -0.37 -11.87
C LEU A 216 1.08 0.46 -11.84
N GLY A 217 2.21 -0.24 -11.83
CA GLY A 217 3.57 0.30 -11.72
C GLY A 217 4.02 1.08 -12.95
N VAL A 218 5.33 1.14 -13.22
CA VAL A 218 5.88 2.04 -14.24
C VAL A 218 5.54 1.62 -15.68
N ASP A 219 5.40 2.61 -16.57
CA ASP A 219 4.98 2.40 -17.96
C ASP A 219 5.94 1.49 -18.76
N GLU A 220 7.22 1.51 -18.43
CA GLU A 220 8.22 0.62 -19.04
C GLU A 220 7.85 -0.86 -18.83
N CYS A 221 7.47 -1.24 -17.60
CA CYS A 221 7.08 -2.59 -17.26
C CYS A 221 5.79 -2.96 -17.97
N LEU A 222 4.79 -2.09 -17.89
CA LEU A 222 3.49 -2.29 -18.53
C LEU A 222 3.64 -2.55 -20.03
N LYS A 223 4.43 -1.72 -20.71
CA LYS A 223 4.74 -1.91 -22.14
C LYS A 223 5.47 -3.21 -22.42
N ARG A 224 6.47 -3.57 -21.61
CA ARG A 224 7.21 -4.83 -21.76
C ARG A 224 6.31 -6.06 -21.59
N CYS A 225 5.39 -6.01 -20.64
CA CYS A 225 4.49 -7.11 -20.31
C CYS A 225 3.17 -7.09 -21.09
N GLY A 226 2.97 -6.13 -22.00
CA GLY A 226 1.74 -6.02 -22.80
C GLY A 226 0.48 -5.66 -21.98
N ILE A 227 0.65 -4.93 -20.88
CA ILE A 227 -0.43 -4.52 -19.98
C ILE A 227 -0.84 -3.09 -20.32
N GLU A 228 -2.12 -2.88 -20.61
CA GLU A 228 -2.66 -1.53 -20.81
C GLU A 228 -2.96 -0.85 -19.48
N ARG A 229 -2.54 0.41 -19.33
CA ARG A 229 -2.92 1.21 -18.17
C ARG A 229 -4.39 1.59 -18.29
N THR A 230 -5.20 1.03 -17.42
CA THR A 230 -6.63 1.33 -17.31
C THR A 230 -6.88 2.44 -16.27
N ALA A 231 -8.04 3.09 -16.37
CA ALA A 231 -8.47 4.02 -15.34
C ALA A 231 -8.65 3.27 -14.01
N GLN A 232 -8.07 3.82 -12.94
CA GLN A 232 -8.14 3.26 -11.60
C GLN A 232 -9.09 4.09 -10.72
N THR A 233 -9.66 3.44 -9.71
CA THR A 233 -10.45 4.10 -8.69
C THR A 233 -9.58 5.05 -7.85
N ASN A 234 -10.23 5.98 -7.15
CA ASN A 234 -9.57 6.99 -6.32
C ASN A 234 -10.31 7.20 -4.98
N ALA A 235 -10.92 6.12 -4.46
CA ALA A 235 -11.70 6.09 -3.23
C ALA A 235 -10.86 6.26 -1.95
N GLN A 236 -9.55 6.02 -2.02
CA GLN A 236 -8.60 6.16 -0.90
C GLN A 236 -8.06 7.57 -0.73
N ARG A 237 -8.44 8.52 -1.60
CA ARG A 237 -8.11 9.94 -1.43
C ARG A 237 -8.62 10.45 -0.09
N GLN A 238 -7.94 11.47 0.46
CA GLN A 238 -8.44 12.05 1.70
C GLN A 238 -9.82 12.69 1.49
N PRO A 239 -10.82 12.35 2.31
CA PRO A 239 -12.05 13.11 2.35
C PRO A 239 -11.76 14.58 2.65
N ARG A 240 -12.42 15.46 1.88
CA ARG A 240 -12.33 16.90 2.10
C ARG A 240 -13.42 17.33 3.08
N VAL A 241 -13.00 18.01 4.13
CA VAL A 241 -13.80 18.74 5.12
C VAL A 241 -13.57 20.25 4.91
N SER A 242 -14.26 21.10 5.67
CA SER A 242 -14.12 22.56 5.54
C SER A 242 -12.68 23.06 5.64
N ALA A 243 -11.83 22.39 6.42
CA ALA A 243 -10.43 22.76 6.64
C ALA A 243 -9.50 22.45 5.44
N ASN A 244 -9.87 21.54 4.53
CA ASN A 244 -9.09 21.17 3.35
C ASN A 244 -9.97 21.13 2.09
N ALA A 245 -11.09 21.87 2.09
CA ALA A 245 -11.99 21.94 0.96
C ALA A 245 -11.34 22.69 -0.21
N PHE A 246 -11.77 22.35 -1.43
CA PHE A 246 -11.53 23.22 -2.56
C PHE A 246 -12.35 24.52 -2.40
N PRO A 247 -11.82 25.67 -2.83
CA PRO A 247 -12.64 26.86 -3.03
C PRO A 247 -13.82 26.55 -3.97
N SER A 248 -14.97 27.18 -3.75
CA SER A 248 -16.19 26.91 -4.52
C SER A 248 -16.08 27.18 -6.03
N SER A 249 -15.09 27.98 -6.45
CA SER A 249 -14.81 28.29 -7.86
C SER A 249 -13.98 27.21 -8.57
N VAL A 250 -13.45 26.24 -7.85
CA VAL A 250 -12.56 25.20 -8.38
C VAL A 250 -13.39 23.97 -8.72
N VAL A 251 -13.30 23.53 -9.96
CA VAL A 251 -13.96 22.32 -10.46
C VAL A 251 -12.87 21.36 -10.89
N PRO A 252 -12.50 20.37 -10.04
CA PRO A 252 -11.47 19.41 -10.39
C PRO A 252 -11.85 18.61 -11.64
N SER A 253 -10.90 18.42 -12.55
CA SER A 253 -11.11 17.72 -13.80
C SER A 253 -10.00 16.71 -14.07
N ASN A 254 -10.36 15.59 -14.71
CA ASN A 254 -9.39 14.59 -15.18
C ASN A 254 -9.57 14.42 -16.69
N VAL A 255 -8.49 14.45 -17.48
CA VAL A 255 -8.59 14.22 -18.93
C VAL A 255 -9.14 12.83 -19.28
N TYR A 256 -8.94 11.83 -18.40
CA TYR A 256 -9.56 10.52 -18.54
C TYR A 256 -11.08 10.55 -18.34
N SER A 257 -11.61 11.52 -17.58
CA SER A 257 -13.06 11.73 -17.45
C SER A 257 -13.67 12.51 -18.64
N LEU A 258 -12.84 13.24 -19.39
CA LEU A 258 -13.26 13.98 -20.59
C LEU A 258 -13.27 13.09 -21.84
N ALA A 259 -12.44 12.05 -21.89
CA ALA A 259 -12.40 11.10 -23.00
C ALA A 259 -13.68 10.24 -23.13
N GLY A 260 -14.49 10.13 -22.08
CA GLY A 260 -15.81 9.48 -22.13
C GLY A 260 -16.91 10.33 -22.80
N VAL A 261 -16.65 11.61 -23.05
CA VAL A 261 -17.63 12.57 -23.60
C VAL A 261 -17.25 13.02 -25.02
N ALA A 262 -16.00 12.83 -25.43
CA ALA A 262 -15.49 13.23 -26.74
C ALA A 262 -15.38 12.04 -27.72
N SER A 263 -16.49 11.34 -27.98
CA SER A 263 -16.67 10.55 -29.21
C SER A 263 -17.97 10.96 -29.90
N ALA A 264 -18.12 12.27 -30.10
CA ALA A 264 -19.04 12.85 -31.06
C ALA A 264 -18.56 14.28 -31.34
N THR A 265 -17.73 14.45 -32.36
CA THR A 265 -17.91 15.43 -33.46
C THR A 265 -16.58 15.70 -34.18
N ALA A 266 -16.59 15.34 -35.47
CA ALA A 266 -15.97 15.99 -36.62
C ALA A 266 -14.59 16.68 -36.46
N ALA A 267 -13.61 16.11 -37.15
CA ALA A 267 -12.34 16.76 -37.49
C ALA A 267 -12.56 18.01 -38.36
N PRO A 268 -11.78 19.09 -38.15
CA PRO A 268 -11.53 20.08 -39.19
C PRO A 268 -10.17 19.85 -39.85
N GLU A 269 -10.19 20.08 -41.16
CA GLU A 269 -9.12 19.88 -42.13
C GLU A 269 -7.86 20.70 -41.82
N ARG A 270 -6.70 20.10 -42.08
CA ARG A 270 -5.40 20.78 -42.09
C ARG A 270 -5.29 21.64 -43.35
N SER A 271 -5.17 22.96 -43.19
CA SER A 271 -4.60 23.82 -44.23
C SER A 271 -3.15 24.16 -43.88
N ALA A 272 -2.26 23.87 -44.83
CA ALA A 272 -0.85 24.16 -44.77
C ALA A 272 -0.60 25.67 -44.98
N ALA A 273 0.27 26.25 -44.16
CA ALA A 273 0.88 27.54 -44.44
C ALA A 273 2.40 27.41 -44.22
N ALA A 274 3.12 27.59 -45.32
CA ALA A 274 4.57 27.65 -45.40
C ALA A 274 5.11 28.86 -44.62
N SER A 275 6.26 28.68 -43.96
CA SER A 275 7.13 29.81 -43.64
C SER A 275 8.57 29.46 -44.01
N THR A 276 9.09 30.28 -44.90
CA THR A 276 10.48 30.39 -45.35
C THR A 276 11.31 31.05 -44.26
N ALA A 277 12.42 30.44 -43.87
CA ALA A 277 13.47 31.12 -43.11
C ALA A 277 14.85 30.66 -43.57
N SER A 278 15.58 31.65 -44.08
CA SER A 278 16.94 31.66 -44.60
C SER A 278 17.99 31.50 -43.48
N ALA A 279 19.10 30.85 -43.82
CA ALA A 279 20.31 30.68 -42.99
C ALA A 279 21.03 32.01 -42.69
N PRO A 280 22.06 32.03 -41.81
CA PRO A 280 23.39 31.61 -42.27
C PRO A 280 24.32 30.89 -41.26
N ARG A 281 25.22 30.10 -41.86
CA ARG A 281 26.61 29.73 -41.52
C ARG A 281 27.18 30.11 -40.14
N ALA A 282 27.71 29.10 -39.44
CA ALA A 282 28.82 29.24 -38.52
C ALA A 282 30.06 28.51 -39.09
N SER A 283 31.19 29.22 -39.11
CA SER A 283 32.52 28.76 -39.51
C SER A 283 33.45 28.69 -38.30
N GLY A 284 34.28 27.64 -38.24
CA GLY A 284 35.68 27.79 -37.84
C GLY A 284 36.06 27.53 -36.38
N SER A 285 36.69 26.36 -36.18
CA SER A 285 38.02 26.18 -35.57
C SER A 285 38.27 26.64 -34.12
N ALA A 286 38.53 25.66 -33.24
CA ALA A 286 39.69 25.70 -32.35
C ALA A 286 40.15 24.28 -31.97
N ARG A 287 41.42 24.00 -32.27
CA ARG A 287 42.22 22.87 -31.75
C ARG A 287 42.91 23.29 -30.45
N SER A 288 42.95 22.38 -29.48
CA SER A 288 44.07 22.13 -28.56
C SER A 288 43.65 20.94 -27.70
N GLY A 289 44.31 19.78 -27.67
CA GLY A 289 45.75 19.59 -27.56
C GLY A 289 46.02 19.06 -26.15
N TRP A 290 45.88 17.76 -25.93
CA TRP A 290 46.39 17.08 -24.73
C TRP A 290 47.15 15.82 -25.17
N ARG A 291 48.47 15.87 -24.97
CA ARG A 291 49.41 14.75 -24.94
C ARG A 291 49.68 14.45 -23.47
N GLY A 292 49.82 13.18 -23.11
CA GLY A 292 50.30 12.77 -21.80
C GLY A 292 50.09 11.28 -21.55
N GLU A 293 50.99 10.47 -22.11
CA GLU A 293 51.17 9.05 -21.83
C GLU A 293 51.60 8.82 -20.37
N GLY A 294 51.37 7.60 -19.84
CA GLY A 294 52.34 7.01 -18.90
C GLY A 294 51.80 6.26 -17.66
N ASN A 295 51.65 4.95 -17.85
CA ASN A 295 52.23 3.88 -17.00
C ASN A 295 51.51 3.38 -15.71
N THR A 296 51.09 2.11 -15.83
CA THR A 296 51.28 0.96 -14.91
C THR A 296 50.91 1.08 -13.43
N THR A 297 50.02 0.20 -12.97
CA THR A 297 50.43 -1.06 -12.30
C THR A 297 49.25 -2.02 -12.14
N LYS A 298 49.43 -3.25 -12.66
CA LYS A 298 48.66 -4.44 -12.25
C LYS A 298 48.98 -4.69 -10.78
N ASN A 299 47.96 -4.94 -9.95
CA ASN A 299 48.17 -5.74 -8.75
C ASN A 299 47.09 -6.80 -8.63
N SER A 300 47.56 -8.04 -8.74
CA SER A 300 46.89 -9.30 -8.46
C SER A 300 46.58 -9.41 -6.97
N ASN A 301 45.36 -9.80 -6.62
CA ASN A 301 45.12 -10.59 -5.42
C ASN A 301 44.03 -11.63 -5.72
N ASP A 302 44.54 -12.80 -6.09
CA ASP A 302 43.85 -14.07 -6.22
C ASP A 302 43.60 -14.63 -4.81
N ARG A 303 42.33 -14.72 -4.39
CA ARG A 303 41.91 -15.54 -3.27
C ARG A 303 40.80 -16.47 -3.73
N ARG A 304 41.24 -17.68 -4.05
CA ARG A 304 40.49 -18.92 -4.20
C ARG A 304 39.41 -19.04 -3.11
N PHE A 305 38.16 -19.20 -3.53
CA PHE A 305 37.15 -19.90 -2.75
C PHE A 305 36.68 -21.09 -3.56
N ALA A 306 36.87 -22.26 -2.95
CA ALA A 306 36.58 -23.56 -3.50
C ALA A 306 35.06 -23.75 -3.68
N LEU A 307 34.72 -24.40 -4.79
CA LEU A 307 33.42 -24.96 -5.10
C LEU A 307 33.01 -25.96 -4.01
N ILE A 308 31.86 -25.76 -3.39
CA ILE A 308 31.07 -26.83 -2.77
C ILE A 308 29.78 -26.91 -3.58
N GLU A 309 29.74 -27.96 -4.39
CA GLU A 309 28.60 -28.44 -5.16
C GLU A 309 27.87 -29.44 -4.26
N GLU A 310 26.72 -29.07 -3.69
CA GLU A 310 25.84 -30.03 -3.00
C GLU A 310 24.36 -29.63 -3.11
N ARG A 311 23.67 -30.34 -4.02
CA ARG A 311 22.25 -30.74 -4.05
C ARG A 311 21.18 -29.74 -3.57
N ALA A 312 20.49 -29.14 -4.53
CA ALA A 312 19.14 -28.61 -4.36
C ALA A 312 18.11 -29.77 -4.26
N PRO A 313 17.14 -29.74 -3.33
CA PRO A 313 15.95 -30.58 -3.43
C PRO A 313 14.92 -29.93 -4.37
N GLU A 314 14.32 -30.77 -5.23
CA GLU A 314 13.21 -30.43 -6.11
C GLU A 314 12.01 -29.90 -5.30
N PHE A 315 11.54 -28.69 -5.62
CA PHE A 315 10.23 -28.21 -5.17
C PHE A 315 9.16 -28.80 -6.09
N THR A 316 8.48 -29.82 -5.59
CA THR A 316 7.26 -30.38 -6.20
C THR A 316 6.18 -29.31 -6.25
N GLN A 317 5.62 -29.08 -7.45
CA GLN A 317 4.46 -28.21 -7.67
C GLN A 317 3.28 -28.61 -6.76
N ILE A 318 2.80 -27.66 -5.97
CA ILE A 318 1.47 -27.75 -5.34
C ILE A 318 0.46 -27.31 -6.40
N SER A 319 -0.24 -28.31 -6.98
CA SER A 319 -1.42 -28.08 -7.81
C SER A 319 -2.58 -27.67 -6.90
N LEU A 320 -3.05 -26.43 -7.06
CA LEU A 320 -4.30 -25.96 -6.45
C LEU A 320 -5.48 -26.68 -7.12
N ARG A 321 -6.32 -27.34 -6.32
CA ARG A 321 -7.71 -27.67 -6.63
C ARG A 321 -8.59 -26.87 -5.69
#